data_AF-A0A535QSX6-F1
#
_entry.id   AF-A0A535QSX6-F1
#
_cell.length_a   1.000
_cell.length_b   1.000
_cell.length_c   1.000
_cell.angle_alpha   90.00
_cell.angle_beta   90.00
_cell.angle_gamma   90.00
#
_symmetry.space_group_name_H-M   'P 1'
#
loop_
_entity.id
_entity.type
_entity.pdbx_description
1 polymer ?
#
loop_
_entity_poly.entity_id
_entity_poly.type
_entity_poly.pdbx_seq_one_letter_code
_entity_poly.pdbx_strand_id
1 'polypeptide(L)'
;KPDPQRLCAIAQATDVHVVAGCGYYRQPLLTETLHDRSTEEIADDLLLWLNEGMYGTTIRAGLMGELGTSSPIYPFEERQLRAAAHVQRITGASINVHPLTWGYEHLRILAILEEEGADLSRVAISHCDELVEPAWHERIAERGAVLSFDTFGSEAYFDRSFAQEPRDTDRIQCVLRLLEKGYGSQLTLAHDICTRTQFHRYGGWGWDHLLRNIVPRLRHAGVSQEELDTIFIETPRRLLTLQGD
;
A
#
# COMPACT_ATOMS: atom_id res chain seq x y z
N LYS A 1 -3.94 18.90 1.74
CA LYS A 1 -2.52 19.05 1.32
C LYS A 1 -1.68 18.19 2.26
N PRO A 2 -0.66 17.48 1.76
CA PRO A 2 0.28 16.74 2.61
C PRO A 2 0.91 17.63 3.69
N ASP A 3 1.19 17.07 4.87
CA ASP A 3 1.78 17.79 6.01
C ASP A 3 2.85 16.93 6.72
N PRO A 4 4.10 16.93 6.19
CA PRO A 4 5.19 16.14 6.76
C PRO A 4 5.55 16.55 8.19
N GLN A 5 5.38 17.83 8.53
CA GLN A 5 5.71 18.36 9.86
C GLN A 5 4.81 17.75 10.94
N ARG A 6 3.52 17.51 10.64
CA ARG A 6 2.63 16.79 11.56
C ARG A 6 3.05 15.35 11.77
N LEU A 7 3.52 14.64 10.74
CA LEU A 7 4.04 13.28 10.89
C LEU A 7 5.25 13.27 11.83
N CYS A 8 6.16 14.24 11.68
CA CYS A 8 7.30 14.40 12.57
C CYS A 8 6.85 14.70 14.02
N ALA A 9 5.89 15.59 14.21
CA ALA A 9 5.34 15.89 15.53
C ALA A 9 4.71 14.65 16.19
N ILE A 10 4.01 13.80 15.44
CA ILE A 10 3.46 12.53 15.93
C ILE A 10 4.59 11.58 16.34
N ALA A 11 5.60 11.41 15.48
CA ALA A 11 6.76 10.55 15.77
C ALA A 11 7.58 11.03 16.98
N GLN A 12 7.62 12.34 17.25
CA GLN A 12 8.29 12.92 18.43
C GLN A 12 7.45 12.82 19.70
N ALA A 13 6.12 12.88 19.57
CA ALA A 13 5.20 12.79 20.70
C ALA A 13 4.88 11.35 21.12
N THR A 14 5.35 10.35 20.36
CA THR A 14 5.10 8.93 20.58
C THR A 14 6.41 8.14 20.46
N ASP A 15 6.42 6.90 20.94
CA ASP A 15 7.57 5.99 20.75
C ASP A 15 7.46 5.17 19.44
N VAL A 16 6.71 5.68 18.45
CA VAL A 16 6.43 4.97 17.19
C VAL A 16 7.23 5.59 16.04
N HIS A 17 7.87 4.74 15.25
CA HIS A 17 8.47 5.14 13.98
C HIS A 17 7.38 5.42 12.94
N VAL A 18 7.40 6.63 12.37
CA VAL A 18 6.49 7.02 11.28
C VAL A 18 7.31 7.16 10.00
N VAL A 19 7.00 6.34 9.00
CA VAL A 19 7.58 6.43 7.67
C VAL A 19 6.60 7.18 6.76
N ALA A 20 7.07 8.29 6.17
CA ALA A 20 6.24 9.07 5.25
C ALA A 20 6.31 8.48 3.82
N GLY A 21 5.16 8.42 3.15
CA GLY A 21 5.08 8.16 1.71
C GLY A 21 5.08 9.46 0.91
N CYS A 22 5.48 9.38 -0.36
CA CYS A 22 5.33 10.45 -1.33
C CYS A 22 4.78 9.95 -2.67
N GLY A 23 4.22 10.84 -3.48
CA GLY A 23 3.68 10.50 -4.79
C GLY A 23 2.41 11.26 -5.13
N TYR A 24 1.76 10.79 -6.18
CA TYR A 24 0.50 11.33 -6.68
C TYR A 24 -0.61 10.30 -6.55
N TYR A 25 -1.78 10.78 -6.17
CA TYR A 25 -2.97 9.95 -6.12
C TYR A 25 -3.66 9.89 -7.48
N ARG A 26 -4.91 9.43 -7.53
CA ARG A 26 -5.65 9.21 -8.77
C ARG A 26 -5.89 10.49 -9.56
N GLN A 27 -5.76 10.44 -10.89
CA GLN A 27 -5.90 11.60 -11.79
C GLN A 27 -7.19 12.41 -11.56
N PRO A 28 -8.38 11.81 -11.35
CA PRO A 28 -9.62 12.56 -11.10
C PRO A 28 -9.61 13.43 -9.83
N LEU A 29 -8.69 13.19 -8.90
CA LEU A 29 -8.55 13.93 -7.64
C LEU A 29 -7.38 14.91 -7.67
N LEU A 30 -6.63 14.95 -8.77
CA LEU A 30 -5.55 15.90 -8.99
C LEU A 30 -6.06 17.17 -9.67
N THR A 31 -5.35 18.27 -9.45
CA THR A 31 -5.55 19.50 -10.22
C THR A 31 -5.15 19.28 -11.68
N GLU A 32 -5.93 19.79 -12.62
CA GLU A 32 -5.72 19.62 -14.08
C GLU A 32 -4.30 20.03 -14.53
N THR A 33 -3.68 21.01 -13.86
CA THR A 33 -2.31 21.45 -14.15
C THR A 33 -1.24 20.37 -13.95
N LEU A 34 -1.57 19.27 -13.24
CA LEU A 34 -0.66 18.13 -13.07
C LEU A 34 -0.85 17.07 -14.16
N HIS A 35 -1.97 17.08 -14.88
CA HIS A 35 -2.30 16.01 -15.82
C HIS A 35 -1.26 15.91 -16.94
N ASP A 36 -0.72 17.04 -17.41
CA ASP A 36 0.24 17.09 -18.51
C ASP A 36 1.71 16.88 -18.09
N ARG A 37 1.98 16.63 -16.80
CA ARG A 37 3.36 16.35 -16.35
C ARG A 37 3.94 15.14 -17.05
N SER A 38 5.20 15.27 -17.47
CA SER A 38 5.95 14.18 -18.10
C SER A 38 6.39 13.14 -17.06
N THR A 39 6.78 11.95 -17.54
CA THR A 39 7.33 10.90 -16.69
C THR A 39 8.60 11.38 -15.97
N GLU A 40 9.44 12.16 -16.65
CA GLU A 40 10.68 12.72 -16.12
C GLU A 40 10.41 13.75 -15.02
N GLU A 41 9.46 14.67 -15.24
CA GLU A 41 9.09 15.65 -14.22
C GLU A 41 8.57 14.98 -12.95
N ILE A 42 7.76 13.93 -13.10
CA ILE A 42 7.26 13.14 -11.96
C ILE A 42 8.41 12.40 -11.26
N ALA A 43 9.37 11.84 -12.01
CA ALA A 43 10.53 11.16 -11.44
C ALA A 43 11.42 12.14 -10.65
N ASP A 44 11.63 13.36 -11.16
CA ASP A 44 12.37 14.42 -10.49
C ASP A 44 11.72 14.80 -9.15
N ASP A 45 10.39 14.92 -9.09
CA ASP A 45 9.68 15.18 -7.83
C ASP A 45 9.90 14.04 -6.82
N LEU A 46 9.75 12.78 -7.26
CA LEU A 46 9.93 11.61 -6.40
C LEU A 46 11.36 11.53 -5.84
N LEU A 47 12.37 11.77 -6.68
CA LEU A 47 13.77 11.83 -6.28
C LEU A 47 14.02 12.95 -5.27
N LEU A 48 13.48 14.15 -5.51
CA LEU A 48 13.58 15.27 -4.59
C LEU A 48 12.98 14.91 -3.23
N TRP A 49 11.78 14.32 -3.21
CA TRP A 49 11.08 13.97 -1.96
C TRP A 49 11.76 12.84 -1.18
N LEU A 50 12.39 11.88 -1.85
CA LEU A 50 13.16 10.82 -1.21
C LEU A 50 14.52 11.30 -0.68
N ASN A 51 15.23 12.15 -1.43
CA ASN A 51 16.62 12.49 -1.13
C ASN A 51 16.81 13.79 -0.34
N GLU A 52 15.99 14.81 -0.61
CA GLU A 52 16.18 16.15 -0.07
C GLU A 52 15.05 16.55 0.89
N GLY A 53 13.80 16.31 0.50
CA GLY A 53 12.64 16.50 1.35
C GLY A 53 11.34 16.81 0.59
N MET A 54 10.21 16.54 1.24
CA MET A 54 8.89 16.60 0.64
C MET A 54 8.21 17.95 0.91
N TYR A 55 7.52 18.46 -0.12
CA TYR A 55 6.54 19.55 -0.01
C TYR A 55 7.07 20.84 0.68
N GLY A 56 8.31 21.22 0.38
CA GLY A 56 8.95 22.43 0.92
C GLY A 56 9.51 22.27 2.35
N THR A 57 9.71 21.03 2.80
CA THR A 57 10.33 20.69 4.08
C THR A 57 11.63 19.92 3.87
N THR A 58 12.44 19.73 4.92
CA THR A 58 13.62 18.84 4.92
C THR A 58 13.29 17.41 5.35
N ILE A 59 12.01 17.08 5.51
CA ILE A 59 11.56 15.75 5.91
C ILE A 59 11.50 14.91 4.65
N ARG A 60 12.15 13.75 4.64
CA ARG A 60 12.24 12.86 3.48
C ARG A 60 11.17 11.76 3.52
N ALA A 61 10.74 11.32 2.34
CA ALA A 61 9.94 10.11 2.20
C ALA A 61 10.78 8.86 2.46
N GLY A 62 10.14 7.78 2.90
CA GLY A 62 10.75 6.44 3.00
C GLY A 62 10.24 5.45 1.97
N LEU A 63 9.15 5.76 1.26
CA LEU A 63 8.64 4.98 0.13
C LEU A 63 7.87 5.87 -0.86
N MET A 64 7.66 5.37 -2.07
CA MET A 64 6.79 6.00 -3.06
C MET A 64 5.39 5.39 -2.95
N GLY A 65 4.46 6.13 -2.38
CA GLY A 65 3.08 5.70 -2.25
C GLY A 65 2.24 6.58 -1.33
N GLU A 66 0.92 6.42 -1.36
CA GLU A 66 0.19 5.52 -2.28
C GLU A 66 0.07 6.13 -3.69
N LEU A 67 0.50 5.40 -4.72
CA LEU A 67 0.37 5.83 -6.11
C LEU A 67 -1.01 5.44 -6.62
N GLY A 68 -1.87 6.43 -6.84
CA GLY A 68 -3.28 6.18 -7.16
C GLY A 68 -3.51 5.84 -8.62
N THR A 69 -4.24 4.75 -8.89
CA THR A 69 -4.65 4.33 -10.24
C THR A 69 -6.17 4.16 -10.31
N SER A 70 -6.72 4.39 -11.49
CA SER A 70 -8.15 4.25 -11.81
C SER A 70 -8.38 3.01 -12.68
N SER A 71 -9.65 2.69 -12.96
CA SER A 71 -10.01 1.70 -14.00
C SER A 71 -10.99 2.36 -14.99
N PRO A 72 -10.60 2.52 -16.27
CA PRO A 72 -9.26 2.25 -16.81
C PRO A 72 -8.18 3.18 -16.22
N ILE A 73 -6.92 2.74 -16.25
CA ILE A 73 -5.77 3.55 -15.82
C ILE A 73 -5.67 4.79 -16.74
N TYR A 74 -5.59 5.98 -16.14
CA TYR A 74 -5.44 7.22 -16.90
C TYR A 74 -4.00 7.44 -17.40
N PRO A 75 -3.80 8.26 -18.46
CA PRO A 75 -2.46 8.53 -18.98
C PRO A 75 -1.48 9.11 -17.94
N PHE A 76 -1.93 9.99 -17.04
CA PHE A 76 -1.08 10.49 -15.95
C PHE A 76 -0.69 9.36 -14.99
N GLU A 77 -1.63 8.50 -14.63
CA GLU A 77 -1.41 7.39 -13.70
C GLU A 77 -0.47 6.34 -14.30
N GLU A 78 -0.51 6.11 -15.62
CA GLU A 78 0.51 5.28 -16.28
C GLU A 78 1.90 5.94 -16.23
N ARG A 79 2.00 7.25 -16.53
CA ARG A 79 3.28 7.98 -16.41
C ARG A 79 3.85 7.94 -15.00
N GLN A 80 3.02 8.10 -13.97
CA GLN A 80 3.50 8.08 -12.59
C GLN A 80 4.03 6.68 -12.19
N LEU A 81 3.43 5.59 -12.68
CA LEU A 81 3.90 4.23 -12.43
C LEU A 81 5.28 4.02 -13.08
N ARG A 82 5.43 4.46 -14.33
CA ARG A 82 6.72 4.39 -15.04
C ARG A 82 7.81 5.21 -14.34
N ALA A 83 7.47 6.43 -13.92
CA ALA A 83 8.36 7.29 -13.14
C ALA A 83 8.80 6.61 -11.83
N ALA A 84 7.86 6.03 -11.08
CA ALA A 84 8.17 5.32 -9.84
C ALA A 84 9.08 4.11 -10.05
N ALA A 85 8.87 3.33 -11.12
CA ALA A 85 9.75 2.22 -11.46
C ALA A 85 11.20 2.70 -11.75
N HIS A 86 11.37 3.78 -12.51
CA HIS A 86 12.69 4.39 -12.73
C HIS A 86 13.35 4.83 -11.42
N VAL A 87 12.60 5.50 -10.53
CA VAL A 87 13.13 6.00 -9.26
C VAL A 87 13.46 4.87 -8.29
N GLN A 88 12.65 3.80 -8.25
CA GLN A 88 12.97 2.60 -7.47
C GLN A 88 14.31 2.01 -7.88
N ARG A 89 14.61 1.93 -9.18
CA ARG A 89 15.88 1.38 -9.67
C ARG A 89 17.10 2.20 -9.25
N ILE A 90 16.92 3.50 -9.02
CA ILE A 90 18.00 4.40 -8.59
C ILE A 90 18.18 4.35 -7.06
N THR A 91 17.08 4.25 -6.31
CA THR A 91 17.06 4.51 -4.86
C THR A 91 16.83 3.27 -4.00
N GLY A 92 16.38 2.17 -4.61
CA GLY A 92 15.91 0.98 -3.89
C GLY A 92 14.61 1.20 -3.09
N ALA A 93 13.97 2.36 -3.18
CA ALA A 93 12.73 2.65 -2.45
C ALA A 93 11.58 1.76 -2.91
N SER A 94 10.76 1.29 -1.97
CA SER A 94 9.57 0.51 -2.30
C SER A 94 8.50 1.37 -2.95
N ILE A 95 7.67 0.71 -3.75
CA ILE A 95 6.50 1.30 -4.40
C ILE A 95 5.25 0.71 -3.75
N ASN A 96 4.32 1.57 -3.35
CA ASN A 96 2.98 1.17 -2.95
C ASN A 96 1.96 1.79 -3.92
N VAL A 97 1.10 0.96 -4.49
CA VAL A 97 0.11 1.38 -5.50
C VAL A 97 -1.29 1.15 -4.97
N HIS A 98 -2.13 2.17 -5.10
CA HIS A 98 -3.56 2.12 -4.86
C HIS A 98 -4.29 1.80 -6.17
N PRO A 99 -4.76 0.56 -6.38
CA PRO A 99 -5.72 0.26 -7.44
C PRO A 99 -7.09 0.86 -7.10
N LEU A 100 -7.90 1.14 -8.13
CA LEU A 100 -9.31 1.43 -7.92
C LEU A 100 -9.94 0.28 -7.14
N THR A 101 -10.60 0.60 -6.02
CA THR A 101 -11.36 -0.35 -5.20
C THR A 101 -12.30 -1.19 -6.08
N TRP A 102 -12.33 -2.50 -5.86
CA TRP A 102 -13.09 -3.49 -6.63
C TRP A 102 -12.75 -3.60 -8.13
N GLY A 103 -11.67 -2.96 -8.60
CA GLY A 103 -11.16 -3.06 -9.97
C GLY A 103 -10.14 -4.18 -10.17
N TYR A 104 -9.90 -4.60 -11.43
CA TYR A 104 -8.97 -5.70 -11.77
C TYR A 104 -7.66 -5.24 -12.44
N GLU A 105 -7.30 -3.96 -12.29
CA GLU A 105 -6.10 -3.38 -12.93
C GLU A 105 -4.77 -3.87 -12.30
N HIS A 106 -4.80 -4.60 -11.19
CA HIS A 106 -3.65 -5.13 -10.45
C HIS A 106 -2.54 -5.70 -11.37
N LEU A 107 -2.88 -6.61 -12.27
CA LEU A 107 -1.89 -7.24 -13.16
C LEU A 107 -1.40 -6.29 -14.26
N ARG A 108 -2.21 -5.31 -14.68
CA ARG A 108 -1.81 -4.27 -15.64
C ARG A 108 -0.82 -3.30 -14.99
N ILE A 109 -1.07 -2.91 -13.75
CA ILE A 109 -0.15 -2.10 -12.92
C ILE A 109 1.21 -2.80 -12.82
N LEU A 110 1.21 -4.08 -12.42
CA LEU A 110 2.45 -4.86 -12.30
C LEU A 110 3.18 -5.00 -13.64
N ALA A 111 2.45 -5.16 -14.75
CA ALA A 111 3.05 -5.20 -16.08
C ALA A 111 3.74 -3.87 -16.44
N ILE A 112 3.10 -2.72 -16.18
CA ILE A 112 3.71 -1.40 -16.44
C ILE A 112 5.00 -1.21 -15.61
N LEU A 113 4.98 -1.59 -14.33
CA LEU A 113 6.15 -1.50 -13.47
C LEU A 113 7.29 -2.42 -13.93
N GLU A 114 6.96 -3.67 -14.29
CA GLU A 114 7.92 -4.65 -14.81
C GLU A 114 8.52 -4.23 -16.16
N GLU A 115 7.72 -3.64 -17.06
CA GLU A 115 8.19 -3.08 -18.34
C GLU A 115 9.32 -2.06 -18.15
N GLU A 116 9.30 -1.30 -17.05
CA GLU A 116 10.34 -0.31 -16.71
C GLU A 116 11.49 -0.86 -15.83
N GLY A 117 11.42 -2.17 -15.50
CA GLY A 117 12.42 -2.89 -14.74
C GLY A 117 12.31 -2.72 -13.22
N ALA A 118 11.12 -2.44 -12.69
CA ALA A 118 10.88 -2.44 -11.25
C ALA A 118 11.16 -3.82 -10.63
N ASP A 119 11.71 -3.84 -9.41
CA ASP A 119 11.77 -5.03 -8.57
C ASP A 119 10.40 -5.23 -7.90
N LEU A 120 9.61 -6.15 -8.46
CA LEU A 120 8.27 -6.43 -7.96
C LEU A 120 8.26 -6.97 -6.52
N SER A 121 9.35 -7.56 -6.02
CA SER A 121 9.44 -8.01 -4.62
C SER A 121 9.40 -6.86 -3.60
N ARG A 122 9.57 -5.62 -4.09
CA ARG A 122 9.50 -4.36 -3.35
C ARG A 122 8.29 -3.50 -3.75
N VAL A 123 7.36 -4.06 -4.52
CA VAL A 123 6.08 -3.43 -4.90
C VAL A 123 4.96 -4.02 -4.07
N ALA A 124 4.22 -3.16 -3.35
CA ALA A 124 3.01 -3.54 -2.63
C ALA A 124 1.77 -3.01 -3.37
N ILE A 125 0.80 -3.89 -3.62
CA ILE A 125 -0.51 -3.50 -4.18
C ILE A 125 -1.52 -3.41 -3.04
N SER A 126 -2.02 -2.19 -2.79
CA SER A 126 -3.02 -1.90 -1.76
C SER A 126 -4.37 -2.53 -2.08
N HIS A 127 -5.21 -2.67 -1.05
CA HIS A 127 -6.62 -3.06 -1.18
C HIS A 127 -6.83 -4.40 -1.88
N CYS A 128 -5.85 -5.31 -1.82
CA CYS A 128 -6.02 -6.66 -2.38
C CYS A 128 -7.19 -7.38 -1.69
N ASP A 129 -7.50 -7.00 -0.45
CA ASP A 129 -8.56 -7.55 0.39
C ASP A 129 -9.96 -6.99 0.10
N GLU A 130 -10.08 -6.02 -0.80
CA GLU A 130 -11.38 -5.56 -1.33
C GLU A 130 -11.94 -6.51 -2.41
N LEU A 131 -11.08 -7.33 -3.01
CA LEU A 131 -11.47 -8.46 -3.86
C LEU A 131 -11.26 -9.76 -3.09
N VAL A 132 -12.32 -10.38 -2.58
CA VAL A 132 -12.25 -11.69 -1.88
C VAL A 132 -12.14 -12.84 -2.90
N GLU A 133 -11.04 -12.87 -3.65
CA GLU A 133 -10.82 -13.81 -4.75
C GLU A 133 -9.44 -14.49 -4.65
N PRO A 134 -9.32 -15.61 -3.92
CA PRO A 134 -8.03 -16.29 -3.73
C PRO A 134 -7.29 -16.62 -5.02
N ALA A 135 -8.01 -16.98 -6.09
CA ALA A 135 -7.40 -17.26 -7.40
C ALA A 135 -6.81 -16.00 -8.06
N TRP A 136 -7.41 -14.83 -7.84
CA TRP A 136 -6.86 -13.56 -8.32
C TRP A 136 -5.64 -13.14 -7.50
N HIS A 137 -5.70 -13.33 -6.17
CA HIS A 137 -4.55 -13.10 -5.28
C HIS A 137 -3.35 -13.95 -5.66
N GLU A 138 -3.55 -15.24 -5.96
CA GLU A 138 -2.49 -16.14 -6.42
C GLU A 138 -1.82 -15.60 -7.69
N ARG A 139 -2.58 -15.10 -8.66
CA ARG A 139 -2.03 -14.49 -9.88
C ARG A 139 -1.19 -13.23 -9.62
N ILE A 140 -1.55 -12.43 -8.63
CA ILE A 140 -0.75 -11.27 -8.20
C ILE A 140 0.53 -11.77 -7.53
N ALA A 141 0.43 -12.77 -6.65
CA ALA A 141 1.56 -13.34 -5.94
C ALA A 141 2.57 -14.03 -6.88
N GLU A 142 2.11 -14.72 -7.92
CA GLU A 142 2.96 -15.33 -8.96
C GLU A 142 3.86 -14.33 -9.69
N ARG A 143 3.47 -13.05 -9.73
CA ARG A 143 4.31 -11.96 -10.29
C ARG A 143 5.40 -11.49 -9.34
N GLY A 144 5.41 -11.95 -8.09
CA GLY A 144 6.37 -11.58 -7.05
C GLY A 144 6.03 -10.33 -6.25
N ALA A 145 4.87 -9.71 -6.50
CA ALA A 145 4.42 -8.54 -5.75
C ALA A 145 3.95 -8.88 -4.33
N VAL A 146 4.03 -7.89 -3.44
CA VAL A 146 3.42 -7.97 -2.11
C VAL A 146 1.94 -7.60 -2.20
N LEU A 147 1.09 -8.44 -1.66
CA LEU A 147 -0.33 -8.18 -1.51
C LEU A 147 -0.56 -7.51 -0.16
N SER A 148 -1.05 -6.27 -0.21
CA SER A 148 -1.43 -5.54 0.99
C SER A 148 -2.91 -5.75 1.25
N PHE A 149 -3.20 -6.43 2.37
CA PHE A 149 -4.52 -6.63 2.93
C PHE A 149 -4.72 -5.56 4.00
N ASP A 150 -5.06 -4.36 3.56
CA ASP A 150 -4.92 -3.14 4.34
C ASP A 150 -6.23 -2.54 4.81
N THR A 151 -7.37 -3.20 4.67
CA THR A 151 -8.67 -2.67 5.10
C THR A 151 -9.29 -3.43 6.28
N PHE A 152 -8.48 -4.12 7.11
CA PHE A 152 -8.98 -4.82 8.30
C PHE A 152 -9.75 -3.90 9.26
N GLY A 153 -10.92 -4.33 9.67
CA GLY A 153 -11.87 -3.57 10.49
C GLY A 153 -12.79 -2.64 9.69
N SER A 154 -12.56 -2.46 8.38
CA SER A 154 -13.46 -1.72 7.50
C SER A 154 -14.45 -2.71 6.86
N GLU A 155 -15.71 -2.66 7.27
CA GLU A 155 -16.79 -3.51 6.76
C GLU A 155 -18.00 -2.66 6.31
N ALA A 156 -17.74 -1.41 5.94
CA ALA A 156 -18.77 -0.40 5.69
C ALA A 156 -19.27 -0.42 4.24
N TYR A 157 -20.37 0.30 4.00
CA TYR A 157 -20.77 0.68 2.65
C TYR A 157 -20.07 1.99 2.30
N PHE A 158 -19.29 1.98 1.22
CA PHE A 158 -18.44 3.12 0.87
C PHE A 158 -19.25 4.29 0.27
N ASP A 159 -20.26 3.98 -0.53
CA ASP A 159 -21.07 4.96 -1.23
C ASP A 159 -22.49 4.46 -1.54
N ARG A 160 -23.16 5.13 -2.49
CA ARG A 160 -24.52 4.80 -2.91
C ARG A 160 -24.60 3.62 -3.90
N SER A 161 -23.46 3.01 -4.25
CA SER A 161 -23.42 1.82 -5.12
C SER A 161 -23.91 0.55 -4.41
N PHE A 162 -24.12 0.62 -3.08
CA PHE A 162 -24.44 -0.52 -2.22
C PHE A 162 -23.34 -1.60 -2.20
N ALA A 163 -22.15 -1.30 -2.71
CA ALA A 163 -20.98 -2.13 -2.51
C ALA A 163 -20.53 -2.04 -1.05
N GLN A 164 -20.34 -3.21 -0.45
CA GLN A 164 -19.91 -3.36 0.94
C GLN A 164 -18.47 -3.86 0.93
N GLU A 165 -17.64 -3.25 1.77
CA GLU A 165 -16.30 -3.79 2.04
C GLU A 165 -16.42 -5.21 2.62
N PRO A 166 -15.49 -6.12 2.28
CA PRO A 166 -15.47 -7.45 2.82
C PRO A 166 -15.42 -7.50 4.34
N ARG A 167 -15.79 -8.65 4.91
CA ARG A 167 -15.66 -8.88 6.35
C ARG A 167 -14.26 -9.36 6.68
N ASP A 168 -13.78 -9.11 7.90
CA ASP A 168 -12.48 -9.61 8.34
C ASP A 168 -12.38 -11.13 8.30
N THR A 169 -13.50 -11.83 8.46
CA THR A 169 -13.56 -13.29 8.26
C THR A 169 -13.20 -13.68 6.83
N ASP A 170 -13.72 -12.94 5.84
CA ASP A 170 -13.47 -13.17 4.43
C ASP A 170 -12.00 -12.84 4.10
N ARG A 171 -11.47 -11.73 4.63
CA ARG A 171 -10.04 -11.36 4.52
C ARG A 171 -9.11 -12.43 5.10
N ILE A 172 -9.42 -12.93 6.30
CA ILE A 172 -8.64 -14.00 6.95
C ILE A 172 -8.62 -15.26 6.08
N GLN A 173 -9.74 -15.66 5.47
CA GLN A 173 -9.75 -16.83 4.59
C GLN A 173 -8.80 -16.66 3.40
N CYS A 174 -8.77 -15.50 2.77
CA CYS A 174 -7.82 -15.20 1.69
C CYS A 174 -6.36 -15.25 2.17
N VAL A 175 -6.05 -14.69 3.34
CA VAL A 175 -4.71 -14.77 3.96
C VAL A 175 -4.30 -16.23 4.18
N LEU A 176 -5.19 -17.06 4.74
CA LEU A 176 -4.91 -18.48 4.97
C LEU A 176 -4.63 -19.23 3.66
N ARG A 177 -5.36 -18.94 2.58
CA ARG A 177 -5.09 -19.54 1.27
C ARG A 177 -3.73 -19.17 0.70
N LEU A 178 -3.29 -17.92 0.88
CA LEU A 178 -1.97 -17.49 0.42
C LEU A 178 -0.85 -18.12 1.25
N LEU A 179 -1.05 -18.29 2.56
CA LEU A 179 -0.13 -19.01 3.45
C LEU A 179 -0.02 -20.49 3.07
N GLU A 180 -1.15 -21.18 2.85
CA GLU A 180 -1.18 -22.58 2.37
C GLU A 180 -0.41 -22.79 1.06
N LYS A 181 -0.35 -21.75 0.21
CA LYS A 181 0.37 -21.75 -1.07
C LYS A 181 1.83 -21.31 -0.98
N GLY A 182 2.30 -20.88 0.19
CA GLY A 182 3.68 -20.46 0.43
C GLY A 182 3.99 -18.99 0.13
N TYR A 183 2.96 -18.14 -0.03
CA TYR A 183 3.13 -16.70 -0.32
C TYR A 183 3.22 -15.82 0.93
N GLY A 184 3.56 -16.37 2.10
CA GLY A 184 3.59 -15.64 3.38
C GLY A 184 4.53 -14.42 3.39
N SER A 185 5.65 -14.48 2.66
CA SER A 185 6.61 -13.38 2.51
C SER A 185 6.16 -12.29 1.52
N GLN A 186 4.97 -12.43 0.95
CA GLN A 186 4.33 -11.49 0.03
C GLN A 186 3.03 -10.93 0.61
N LEU A 187 2.90 -10.89 1.94
CA LEU A 187 1.73 -10.38 2.65
C LEU A 187 2.10 -9.26 3.60
N THR A 188 1.30 -8.19 3.57
CA THR A 188 1.24 -7.17 4.63
C THR A 188 -0.20 -6.97 5.05
N LEU A 189 -0.43 -6.77 6.36
CA LEU A 189 -1.77 -6.46 6.88
C LEU A 189 -1.79 -5.07 7.51
N ALA A 190 -2.81 -4.27 7.21
CA ALA A 190 -3.03 -2.94 7.77
C ALA A 190 -4.53 -2.63 7.94
N HIS A 191 -4.87 -1.35 8.19
CA HIS A 191 -6.24 -0.90 8.51
C HIS A 191 -6.79 0.19 7.59
N ASP A 192 -5.92 0.86 6.85
CA ASP A 192 -6.21 2.05 6.04
C ASP A 192 -7.12 3.04 6.79
N ILE A 193 -6.68 3.46 7.98
CA ILE A 193 -7.42 4.44 8.78
C ILE A 193 -7.32 5.81 8.10
N CYS A 194 -8.32 6.11 7.26
CA CYS A 194 -8.43 7.35 6.50
C CYS A 194 -9.67 8.19 6.89
N THR A 195 -10.57 7.63 7.73
CA THR A 195 -11.78 8.31 8.21
C THR A 195 -11.83 8.44 9.73
N ARG A 196 -12.58 9.43 10.24
CA ARG A 196 -12.76 9.61 11.70
C ARG A 196 -13.48 8.42 12.33
N THR A 197 -14.43 7.82 11.63
CA THR A 197 -15.27 6.72 12.14
C THR A 197 -14.49 5.45 12.41
N GLN A 198 -13.31 5.26 11.82
CA GLN A 198 -12.45 4.09 12.08
C GLN A 198 -11.71 4.15 13.44
N PHE A 199 -11.66 5.31 14.11
CA PHE A 199 -11.03 5.39 15.44
C PHE A 199 -11.98 4.95 16.58
N HIS A 200 -11.42 4.35 17.63
CA HIS A 200 -12.12 4.02 18.89
C HIS A 200 -13.01 5.14 19.43
N ARG A 201 -12.51 6.38 19.38
CA ARG A 201 -13.24 7.57 19.86
C ARG A 201 -14.61 7.76 19.18
N TYR A 202 -14.75 7.26 17.95
CA TYR A 202 -15.96 7.36 17.15
C TYR A 202 -16.63 6.00 16.93
N GLY A 203 -16.25 4.97 17.70
CA GLY A 203 -16.84 3.64 17.65
C GLY A 203 -16.19 2.67 16.65
N GLY A 204 -15.13 3.08 15.94
CA GLY A 204 -14.35 2.19 15.08
C GLY A 204 -13.31 1.38 15.85
N TRP A 205 -12.57 0.54 15.13
CA TRP A 205 -11.67 -0.44 15.73
C TRP A 205 -10.28 0.08 16.15
N GLY A 206 -9.84 1.21 15.60
CA GLY A 206 -8.52 1.77 15.87
C GLY A 206 -7.34 0.91 15.39
N TRP A 207 -6.11 1.43 15.59
CA TRP A 207 -4.87 0.81 15.10
C TRP A 207 -4.48 -0.51 15.80
N ASP A 208 -5.03 -0.79 16.98
CA ASP A 208 -4.74 -2.01 17.74
C ASP A 208 -5.58 -3.22 17.26
N HIS A 209 -6.52 -3.01 16.34
CA HIS A 209 -7.43 -4.06 15.88
C HIS A 209 -6.72 -5.31 15.34
N LEU A 210 -5.64 -5.10 14.58
CA LEU A 210 -4.89 -6.21 13.99
C LEU A 210 -4.30 -7.09 15.10
N LEU A 211 -3.66 -6.47 16.09
CA LEU A 211 -3.00 -7.19 17.17
C LEU A 211 -3.98 -7.77 18.19
N ARG A 212 -5.07 -7.06 18.50
CA ARG A 212 -6.04 -7.49 19.53
C ARG A 212 -7.09 -8.46 19.02
N ASN A 213 -7.46 -8.40 17.74
CA ASN A 213 -8.60 -9.17 17.20
C ASN A 213 -8.18 -10.09 16.05
N ILE A 214 -7.37 -9.62 15.09
CA ILE A 214 -7.02 -10.42 13.90
C ILE A 214 -5.94 -11.46 14.21
N VAL A 215 -4.85 -11.08 14.87
CA VAL A 215 -3.76 -11.99 15.23
C VAL A 215 -4.25 -13.18 16.07
N PRO A 216 -5.09 -13.01 17.12
CA PRO A 216 -5.67 -14.16 17.83
C PRO A 216 -6.50 -15.09 16.94
N ARG A 217 -7.23 -14.56 15.96
CA ARG A 217 -8.02 -15.36 15.00
C ARG A 217 -7.12 -16.13 14.04
N LEU A 218 -6.04 -15.51 13.54
CA LEU A 218 -5.03 -16.18 12.72
C LEU A 218 -4.34 -17.32 13.50
N ARG A 219 -3.93 -17.07 14.75
CA ARG A 219 -3.38 -18.12 15.63
C ARG A 219 -4.36 -19.26 15.86
N HIS A 220 -5.64 -18.94 16.12
CA HIS A 220 -6.68 -19.94 16.29
C HIS A 220 -6.88 -20.79 15.03
N ALA A 221 -6.71 -20.19 13.86
CA ALA A 221 -6.75 -20.87 12.57
C ALA A 221 -5.47 -21.68 12.23
N GLY A 222 -4.47 -21.67 13.11
CA GLY A 222 -3.24 -22.48 12.97
C GLY A 222 -2.05 -21.73 12.37
N VAL A 223 -2.13 -20.42 12.14
CA VAL A 223 -0.99 -19.62 11.67
C VAL A 223 0.09 -19.59 12.75
N SER A 224 1.30 -19.99 12.38
CA SER A 224 2.46 -20.08 13.26
C SER A 224 3.00 -18.71 13.65
N GLN A 225 3.83 -18.66 14.70
CA GLN A 225 4.54 -17.43 15.07
C GLN A 225 5.49 -16.96 13.96
N GLU A 226 6.14 -17.88 13.26
CA GLU A 226 7.08 -17.57 12.18
C GLU A 226 6.38 -16.92 10.98
N GLU A 227 5.19 -17.41 10.59
CA GLU A 227 4.38 -16.78 9.55
C GLU A 227 3.89 -15.39 9.98
N LEU A 228 3.48 -15.23 11.24
CA LEU A 228 3.10 -13.91 11.77
C LEU A 228 4.29 -12.95 11.79
N ASP A 229 5.46 -13.38 12.22
CA ASP A 229 6.67 -12.57 12.20
C ASP A 229 7.05 -12.21 10.76
N THR A 230 6.87 -13.13 9.81
CA THR A 230 7.08 -12.85 8.38
C THR A 230 6.15 -11.73 7.89
N ILE A 231 4.87 -11.78 8.24
CA ILE A 231 3.85 -10.82 7.79
C ILE A 231 4.01 -9.45 8.48
N PHE A 232 4.25 -9.44 9.79
CA PHE A 232 4.22 -8.21 10.60
C PHE A 232 5.59 -7.58 10.82
N ILE A 233 6.68 -8.31 10.57
CA ILE A 233 8.04 -7.85 10.85
C ILE A 233 8.90 -7.93 9.58
N GLU A 234 9.07 -9.12 8.98
CA GLU A 234 10.05 -9.31 7.92
C GLU A 234 9.63 -8.66 6.59
N THR A 235 8.38 -8.83 6.17
CA THR A 235 7.86 -8.20 4.94
C THR A 235 7.85 -6.67 5.07
N PRO A 236 7.32 -6.06 6.15
CA PRO A 236 7.41 -4.62 6.35
C PRO A 236 8.86 -4.11 6.47
N ARG A 237 9.75 -4.86 7.14
CA ARG A 237 11.18 -4.49 7.20
C ARG A 237 11.77 -4.42 5.80
N ARG A 238 11.54 -5.44 4.96
CA ARG A 238 12.00 -5.43 3.57
C ARG A 238 11.50 -4.19 2.83
N LEU A 239 10.21 -3.86 2.94
CA LEU A 239 9.61 -2.75 2.20
C LEU A 239 10.01 -1.36 2.72
N LEU A 240 10.22 -1.21 4.04
CA LEU A 240 10.43 0.10 4.68
C LEU A 240 11.91 0.45 4.89
N THR A 241 12.84 -0.46 4.58
CA THR A 241 14.27 -0.14 4.52
C THR A 241 14.69 0.08 3.07
N LEU A 242 15.43 1.16 2.79
CA LEU A 242 16.01 1.41 1.48
C LEU A 242 17.15 0.42 1.20
N GLN A 243 17.26 -0.03 -0.05
CA GLN A 243 18.43 -0.77 -0.53
C GLN A 243 19.40 0.25 -1.16
N GLY A 244 20.49 0.53 -0.48
CA GLY A 244 21.62 1.29 -1.00
C GLY A 244 22.91 0.69 -0.44
N ASP A 245 23.99 0.77 -1.22
CA ASP A 245 25.31 0.19 -0.93
C ASP A 245 25.82 0.41 0.51
#